data_AF-A0A523FYN3-F1
#
_entry.id   AF-A0A523FYN3-F1
#
_cell.length_a   1.000
_cell.length_b   1.000
_cell.length_c   1.000
_cell.angle_alpha   90.00
_cell.angle_beta   90.00
_cell.angle_gamma   90.00
#
_symmetry.space_group_name_H-M   'P 1'
#
loop_
_entity.id
_entity.type
_entity.pdbx_description
1 polymer ?
#
loop_
_entity_poly.entity_id
_entity_poly.type
_entity_poly.pdbx_seq_one_letter_code
_entity_poly.pdbx_strand_id
1 'polypeptide(L)'
;MDPRYEHFKNFSGNDMSREEKRAIWLEISDMTGEEFDAMQTHHKEHQAGAPKVGDMAPDFTAEVLGAGRKRTGEFVTLSTLRGRPVALAFGSYT
;
A
#
# COMPACT_ATOMS: atom_id res chain seq x y z
N MET A 1 11.70 -5.34 -22.73
CA MET A 1 10.60 -4.44 -22.33
C MET A 1 9.49 -4.65 -23.34
N ASP A 2 8.24 -4.81 -22.89
CA ASP A 2 7.10 -4.98 -23.81
C ASP A 2 6.92 -3.69 -24.64
N PRO A 3 6.89 -3.76 -26.00
CA PRO A 3 6.76 -2.58 -26.87
C PRO A 3 5.57 -1.69 -26.55
N ARG A 4 4.51 -2.24 -25.94
CA ARG A 4 3.32 -1.50 -25.51
C ARG A 4 3.64 -0.38 -24.52
N TYR A 5 4.70 -0.52 -23.71
CA TYR A 5 5.04 0.44 -22.65
C TYR A 5 6.19 1.40 -23.01
N GLU A 6 6.67 1.38 -24.25
CA GLU A 6 7.78 2.25 -24.69
C GLU A 6 7.47 3.74 -24.53
N HIS A 7 6.21 4.13 -24.70
CA HIS A 7 5.76 5.51 -24.54
C HIS A 7 5.73 5.97 -23.06
N PHE A 8 5.85 5.06 -22.10
CA PHE A 8 5.96 5.40 -20.67
C PHE A 8 7.40 5.64 -20.20
N LYS A 9 8.43 5.46 -21.04
CA LYS A 9 9.86 5.54 -20.63
C LYS A 9 10.28 6.86 -19.97
N ASN A 10 9.60 7.96 -20.30
CA ASN A 10 9.84 9.29 -19.70
C ASN A 10 8.55 9.88 -19.10
N PHE A 11 7.59 9.03 -18.76
CA PHE A 11 6.29 9.46 -18.28
C PHE A 11 6.39 10.09 -16.87
N SER A 12 5.70 11.22 -16.68
CA SER A 12 5.49 11.86 -15.37
C SER A 12 4.01 12.19 -15.21
N GLY A 13 3.39 11.67 -14.15
CA GLY A 13 1.96 11.86 -13.88
C GLY A 13 1.62 13.05 -12.97
N ASN A 14 2.57 13.94 -12.67
CA ASN A 14 2.38 14.97 -11.65
C ASN A 14 1.24 15.95 -11.99
N ASP A 15 1.19 16.43 -13.23
CA ASP A 15 0.26 17.48 -13.67
C ASP A 15 -1.03 16.96 -14.32
N MET A 16 -1.24 15.64 -14.29
CA MET A 16 -2.39 15.01 -14.95
C MET A 16 -3.65 15.07 -14.10
N SER A 17 -4.78 15.27 -14.78
CA SER A 17 -6.12 15.16 -14.22
C SER A 17 -6.43 13.72 -13.78
N ARG A 18 -7.49 13.55 -12.99
CA ARG A 18 -7.95 12.23 -12.55
C ARG A 18 -8.37 11.33 -13.73
N GLU A 19 -8.97 11.92 -14.76
CA GLU A 19 -9.45 11.18 -15.93
C GLU A 19 -8.27 10.62 -16.74
N GLU A 20 -7.23 11.44 -16.95
CA GLU A 20 -6.04 10.98 -17.67
C GLU A 20 -5.24 9.95 -16.85
N LYS A 21 -5.17 10.11 -15.52
CA LYS A 21 -4.59 9.10 -14.62
C LYS A 21 -5.37 7.78 -14.67
N ARG A 22 -6.71 7.84 -14.75
CA ARG A 22 -7.57 6.65 -14.90
C ARG A 22 -7.33 5.96 -16.25
N ALA A 23 -7.25 6.71 -17.34
CA ALA A 23 -6.98 6.16 -18.67
C ALA A 23 -5.65 5.39 -18.70
N ILE A 24 -4.59 5.97 -18.13
CA ILE A 24 -3.28 5.31 -18.03
C ILE A 24 -3.35 4.06 -17.18
N TRP A 25 -4.01 4.13 -16.03
CA TRP A 25 -4.16 2.97 -15.15
C TRP A 25 -4.84 1.81 -15.88
N LEU A 26 -5.92 2.07 -16.60
CA LEU A 26 -6.61 1.05 -17.40
C LEU A 26 -5.78 0.52 -18.58
N GLU A 27 -4.84 1.31 -19.10
CA GLU A 27 -3.93 0.87 -20.17
C GLU A 27 -2.84 -0.06 -19.66
N ILE A 28 -2.30 0.19 -18.45
CA ILE A 28 -1.18 -0.57 -17.88
C ILE A 28 -1.61 -1.77 -17.04
N SER A 29 -2.88 -1.88 -16.70
CA SER A 29 -3.39 -2.92 -15.81
C SER A 29 -4.40 -3.83 -16.50
N ASP A 30 -4.36 -5.12 -16.17
CA ASP A 30 -5.37 -6.09 -16.61
C ASP A 30 -6.63 -5.96 -15.74
N MET A 31 -7.30 -4.81 -15.79
CA MET A 31 -8.56 -4.55 -15.08
C MET A 31 -9.48 -3.65 -15.89
N THR A 32 -10.77 -3.88 -15.73
CA THR A 32 -11.84 -3.11 -16.35
C THR A 32 -12.05 -1.76 -15.65
N GLY A 33 -12.76 -0.86 -16.33
CA GLY A 33 -13.16 0.43 -15.75
C GLY A 33 -13.95 0.28 -14.45
N GLU A 34 -14.87 -0.68 -14.40
CA GLU A 34 -15.69 -0.94 -13.21
C GLU A 34 -14.84 -1.47 -12.04
N GLU A 35 -13.90 -2.38 -12.31
CA GLU A 35 -12.98 -2.91 -11.30
C GLU A 35 -12.05 -1.81 -10.75
N PHE A 36 -11.59 -0.90 -11.62
CA PHE A 36 -10.79 0.25 -11.19
C PHE A 36 -11.59 1.20 -10.28
N ASP A 37 -12.84 1.50 -10.64
CA ASP A 37 -13.69 2.40 -9.87
C ASP A 37 -14.07 1.79 -8.50
N ALA A 38 -14.30 0.46 -8.47
CA ALA A 38 -14.51 -0.29 -7.24
C ALA A 38 -13.25 -0.28 -6.34
N MET A 39 -12.07 -0.54 -6.91
CA MET A 39 -10.79 -0.48 -6.20
C MET A 39 -10.53 0.91 -5.62
N GLN A 40 -10.78 1.98 -6.39
CA GLN A 40 -10.62 3.36 -5.94
C GLN A 40 -11.56 3.70 -4.77
N THR A 41 -12.81 3.23 -4.83
CA THR A 41 -13.78 3.43 -3.75
C THR A 41 -13.30 2.73 -2.47
N HIS A 42 -12.91 1.47 -2.58
CA HIS A 42 -12.37 0.69 -1.47
C HIS A 42 -11.12 1.34 -0.86
N HIS A 43 -10.14 1.75 -1.68
CA HIS A 43 -8.95 2.44 -1.18
C HIS A 43 -9.29 3.75 -0.45
N LYS A 44 -10.24 4.53 -0.96
CA LYS A 44 -10.66 5.78 -0.33
C LYS A 44 -11.30 5.55 1.04
N GLU A 45 -12.14 4.52 1.16
CA GLU A 45 -12.76 4.13 2.44
C GLU A 45 -11.70 3.70 3.46
N HIS A 46 -10.73 2.88 3.05
CA HIS A 46 -9.63 2.46 3.92
C HIS A 46 -8.74 3.64 4.34
N GLN A 47 -8.43 4.55 3.40
CA GLN A 47 -7.57 5.69 3.68
C GLN A 47 -8.25 6.70 4.63
N ALA A 48 -9.57 6.80 4.63
CA ALA A 48 -10.30 7.64 5.57
C ALA A 48 -10.10 7.21 7.04
N GLY A 49 -9.83 5.92 7.28
CA GLY A 49 -9.54 5.38 8.61
C GLY A 49 -8.05 5.36 8.99
N ALA A 50 -7.16 5.75 8.08
CA ALA A 50 -5.73 5.72 8.36
C ALA A 50 -5.30 6.89 9.28
N PRO A 51 -4.41 6.66 10.26
CA PRO A 51 -3.88 7.73 11.10
C PRO A 51 -3.08 8.74 10.27
N LYS A 52 -3.21 10.02 10.58
CA LYS A 52 -2.42 11.09 9.97
C LYS A 52 -1.09 11.24 10.69
N VAL A 53 -0.16 11.99 10.08
CA VAL A 53 1.09 12.37 10.74
C VAL A 53 0.78 13.17 12.00
N GLY A 54 1.29 12.71 13.14
CA GLY A 54 1.04 13.32 14.46
C GLY A 54 -0.08 12.64 15.25
N ASP A 55 -0.94 11.85 14.60
CA ASP A 55 -1.93 11.04 15.30
C ASP A 55 -1.26 9.88 16.04
N MET A 56 -1.91 9.40 17.11
CA MET A 56 -1.48 8.18 17.79
C MET A 56 -1.67 6.98 16.85
N ALA A 57 -0.57 6.26 16.59
CA ALA A 57 -0.63 5.02 15.82
C ALA A 57 -1.58 4.01 16.50
N PRO A 58 -2.52 3.39 15.76
CA PRO A 58 -3.39 2.34 16.30
C PRO A 58 -2.56 1.20 16.88
N ASP A 59 -2.94 0.75 18.07
CA ASP A 59 -2.26 -0.38 18.69
C ASP A 59 -2.62 -1.68 17.95
N PHE A 60 -1.65 -2.55 17.80
CA PHE A 60 -1.85 -3.87 17.18
C PHE A 60 -0.89 -4.87 17.79
N THR A 61 -1.24 -6.15 17.66
CA THR A 61 -0.40 -7.26 18.07
C THR A 61 -0.05 -8.11 16.86
N ALA A 62 1.24 -8.38 16.65
CA ALA A 62 1.74 -9.18 15.54
C ALA A 62 2.62 -10.32 16.03
N GLU A 63 2.60 -11.43 15.33
CA GLU A 63 3.47 -12.56 15.61
C GLU A 63 4.91 -12.25 15.16
N VAL A 64 5.88 -12.56 16.01
CA VAL A 64 7.29 -12.43 15.68
C VAL A 64 7.70 -13.60 14.77
N LEU A 65 8.32 -13.28 13.64
CA LEU A 65 8.88 -14.28 12.75
C LEU A 65 10.30 -14.65 13.18
N GLY A 66 10.54 -15.93 13.37
CA GLY A 66 11.85 -16.48 13.70
C GLY A 66 12.72 -16.68 12.46
N ALA A 67 13.87 -17.35 12.65
CA ALA A 67 14.77 -17.69 11.57
C ALA A 67 14.03 -18.44 10.44
N GLY A 68 14.29 -18.04 9.19
CA GLY A 68 13.62 -18.62 8.03
C GLY A 68 12.13 -18.30 7.93
N ARG A 69 11.67 -17.20 8.55
CA ARG A 69 10.26 -16.74 8.53
C ARG A 69 9.29 -17.73 9.18
N LYS A 70 9.79 -18.55 10.11
CA LYS A 70 8.96 -19.49 10.84
C LYS A 70 8.13 -18.76 11.89
N ARG A 71 6.88 -19.17 12.01
CA ARG A 71 5.99 -18.79 13.12
C ARG A 71 6.61 -19.25 14.44
N THR A 72 6.66 -18.34 15.41
CA THR A 72 7.27 -18.59 16.72
C THR A 72 6.23 -18.79 17.81
N GLY A 73 5.00 -18.32 17.59
CA GLY A 73 3.98 -18.19 18.64
C GLY A 73 4.24 -17.04 19.62
N GLU A 74 5.35 -16.31 19.48
CA GLU A 74 5.63 -15.10 20.24
C GLU A 74 4.95 -13.90 19.59
N PHE A 75 4.41 -13.00 20.39
CA PHE A 75 3.69 -11.83 19.91
C PHE A 75 4.29 -10.54 20.48
N VAL A 76 4.30 -9.50 19.66
CA VAL A 76 4.67 -8.15 20.05
C VAL A 76 3.49 -7.22 19.82
N THR A 77 3.23 -6.35 20.80
CA THR A 77 2.22 -5.30 20.73
C THR A 77 2.89 -3.96 20.51
N LEU A 78 2.39 -3.13 19.59
CA LEU A 78 3.04 -1.86 19.22
C LEU A 78 3.25 -0.96 20.45
N SER A 79 2.27 -0.87 21.35
CA SER A 79 2.36 -0.02 22.54
C SER A 79 3.48 -0.41 23.52
N THR A 80 3.99 -1.64 23.49
CA THR A 80 5.12 -2.06 24.33
C THR A 80 6.46 -1.53 23.83
N LEU A 81 6.51 -1.04 22.58
CA LEU A 81 7.70 -0.45 21.95
C LEU A 81 7.78 1.08 22.14
N ARG A 82 6.93 1.68 22.97
CA ARG A 82 6.98 3.12 23.26
C ARG A 82 8.32 3.51 23.91
N GLY A 83 8.72 4.77 23.71
CA GLY A 83 10.00 5.29 24.20
C GLY A 83 11.18 5.10 23.22
N ARG A 84 10.94 4.48 22.07
CA ARG A 84 11.90 4.37 20.96
C ARG A 84 11.20 4.61 19.61
N PRO A 85 11.90 5.14 18.59
CA PRO A 85 11.37 5.20 17.24
C PRO A 85 11.11 3.79 16.68
N VAL A 86 9.97 3.61 16.01
CA VAL A 86 9.57 2.36 15.35
C VAL A 86 9.14 2.68 13.93
N ALA A 87 9.61 1.88 12.96
CA ALA A 87 9.16 1.93 11.57
C ALA A 87 8.25 0.73 11.28
N LEU A 88 7.11 0.96 10.64
CA LEU A 88 6.22 -0.08 10.13
C LEU A 88 6.43 -0.21 8.62
N ALA A 89 6.90 -1.38 8.18
CA ALA A 89 7.09 -1.70 6.78
C ALA A 89 6.15 -2.83 6.40
N PHE A 90 5.24 -2.57 5.46
CA PHE A 90 4.32 -3.56 4.92
C PHE A 90 4.88 -4.11 3.62
N GLY A 91 4.85 -5.43 3.47
CA GLY A 91 5.29 -6.11 2.26
C GLY A 91 4.68 -7.51 2.21
N SER A 92 4.69 -8.11 1.03
CA SER A 92 4.36 -9.52 0.91
C SER A 92 5.57 -10.35 1.32
N TYR A 93 5.32 -11.42 2.07
CA TYR A 93 6.25 -12.52 2.18
C TYR A 93 5.50 -13.77 1.75
N THR A 94 6.02 -14.43 0.72
CA THR A 94 5.56 -15.73 0.20
C THR A 94 6.67 -16.74 0.38
#